data_AF-A0A3D5X9D8-F1
#
_entry.id   AF-A0A3D5X9D8-F1
#
_cell.length_a   1.000
_cell.length_b   1.000
_cell.length_c   1.000
_cell.angle_alpha   90.00
_cell.angle_beta   90.00
_cell.angle_gamma   90.00
#
_symmetry.space_group_name_H-M   'P 1'
#
loop_
_entity.id
_entity.type
_entity.pdbx_description
1 polymer ?
#
loop_
_entity_poly.entity_id
_entity_poly.type
_entity_poly.pdbx_seq_one_letter_code
_entity_poly.pdbx_strand_id
1 'polypeptide(L)'
;MLLKFFKGLTPAILATIILTSLLIWGKSLFSTEVFSFYFDNYPMPLYVLIKGLMGEHTLIEKIVALIITIASALYLIQLNTKHILIKYRTYLPVLLYIIFTSSFIPLQRINPAVFASPFLILATDNLLSSYEGKNSLDHFFRASFYIGIGSMIYLPLAAFIILASISLIILNNTGIRQWFVVLFGFITPWFFAFIYYFVWHNSSGML
;
A
#
# COMPACT_ATOMS: atom_id res chain seq x y z
N MET A 1 -9.49 31.08 -1.46
CA MET A 1 -8.90 30.93 -2.82
C MET A 1 -8.28 29.55 -3.07
N LEU A 2 -7.57 28.94 -2.11
CA LEU A 2 -6.99 27.59 -2.21
C LEU A 2 -7.99 26.47 -2.61
N LEU A 3 -9.20 26.47 -2.04
CA LEU A 3 -10.22 25.44 -2.31
C LEU A 3 -10.76 25.43 -3.76
N LYS A 4 -10.66 26.53 -4.51
CA LYS A 4 -11.08 26.58 -5.93
C LYS A 4 -10.03 25.95 -6.85
N PHE A 5 -8.76 25.98 -6.48
CA PHE A 5 -7.66 25.41 -7.27
C PHE A 5 -7.71 23.87 -7.32
N PHE A 6 -8.34 23.24 -6.31
CA PHE A 6 -8.48 21.79 -6.20
C PHE A 6 -9.78 21.23 -6.79
N LYS A 7 -10.52 22.01 -7.59
CA LYS A 7 -11.75 21.56 -8.28
C LYS A 7 -11.47 21.34 -9.77
N GLY A 8 -11.04 20.12 -10.14
CA GLY A 8 -10.88 19.69 -11.54
C GLY A 8 -9.59 18.91 -11.78
N LEU A 9 -9.57 17.93 -12.68
CA LEU A 9 -8.37 17.12 -13.00
C LEU A 9 -7.48 17.89 -13.98
N THR A 10 -6.96 19.02 -13.52
CA THR A 10 -6.07 19.86 -14.31
C THR A 10 -4.63 19.36 -14.14
N PRO A 11 -3.79 19.38 -15.20
CA PRO A 11 -2.36 19.09 -15.11
C PRO A 11 -1.64 19.86 -13.99
N ALA A 12 -2.17 21.03 -13.62
CA ALA A 12 -1.71 21.83 -12.50
C ALA A 12 -1.73 21.10 -11.15
N ILE A 13 -2.70 20.21 -10.90
CA ILE A 13 -2.80 19.49 -9.62
C ILE A 13 -1.79 18.35 -9.54
N LEU A 14 -1.57 17.63 -10.64
CA LEU A 14 -0.50 16.64 -10.73
C LEU A 14 0.86 17.31 -10.52
N ALA A 15 1.09 18.45 -11.16
CA ALA A 15 2.29 19.26 -10.94
C ALA A 15 2.41 19.71 -9.47
N THR A 16 1.30 20.12 -8.84
CA THR A 16 1.29 20.54 -7.43
C THR A 16 1.69 19.38 -6.51
N ILE A 17 1.14 18.18 -6.73
CA ILE A 17 1.47 16.97 -5.95
C ILE A 17 2.94 16.60 -6.06
N ILE A 18 3.50 16.63 -7.28
CA ILE A 18 4.90 16.31 -7.51
C ILE A 18 5.80 17.37 -6.85
N LEU A 19 5.48 18.65 -7.05
CA LEU A 19 6.24 19.76 -6.48
C LEU A 19 6.21 19.74 -4.95
N THR A 20 5.05 19.53 -4.32
CA THR A 20 4.96 19.47 -2.85
C THR A 20 5.70 18.27 -2.30
N SER A 21 5.64 17.11 -2.95
CA SER A 21 6.39 15.92 -2.54
C SER A 21 7.90 16.18 -2.61
N LEU A 22 8.39 16.75 -3.72
CA LEU A 22 9.81 17.09 -3.87
C LEU A 22 10.28 18.14 -2.86
N LEU A 23 9.47 19.18 -2.59
CA LEU A 23 9.80 20.21 -1.60
C LEU A 23 9.92 19.64 -0.18
N ILE A 24 9.00 18.76 0.23
CA ILE A 24 9.01 18.17 1.57
C ILE A 24 10.20 17.20 1.74
N TRP A 25 10.52 16.44 0.69
CA TRP A 25 11.60 15.45 0.73
C TRP A 25 12.98 16.05 0.47
N GLY A 26 13.06 17.27 -0.05
CA GLY A 26 14.33 17.93 -0.41
C GLY A 26 15.33 17.90 0.74
N LYS A 27 14.92 18.26 1.96
CA LYS A 27 15.82 18.21 3.14
C LYS A 27 16.32 16.79 3.46
N SER A 28 15.46 15.78 3.33
CA SER A 28 15.83 14.39 3.62
C SER A 28 16.75 13.81 2.56
N LEU A 29 16.60 14.17 1.29
CA LEU A 29 17.48 13.66 0.22
C LEU A 29 18.95 14.03 0.44
N PHE A 30 19.22 15.17 1.08
CA PHE A 30 20.58 15.61 1.41
C PHE A 30 21.05 15.22 2.82
N SER A 31 20.18 14.67 3.67
CA SER A 31 20.58 14.20 5.00
C SER A 31 21.17 12.79 4.94
N THR A 32 22.21 12.53 5.73
CA THR A 32 22.79 11.18 5.88
C THR A 32 22.34 10.51 7.18
N GLU A 33 21.53 11.20 7.99
CA GLU A 33 21.05 10.68 9.26
C GLU A 33 20.07 9.52 9.03
N VAL A 34 20.41 8.36 9.60
CA VAL A 34 19.56 7.18 9.62
C VAL A 34 19.17 6.88 11.06
N PHE A 35 17.86 6.89 11.32
CA PHE A 35 17.31 6.47 12.59
C PHE A 35 16.92 5.00 12.53
N SER A 36 17.25 4.24 13.57
CA SER A 36 16.88 2.83 13.70
C SER A 36 15.42 2.69 14.14
N PHE A 37 14.64 1.88 13.42
CA PHE A 37 13.26 1.57 13.76
C PHE A 37 13.06 0.09 14.07
N TYR A 38 11.91 -0.27 14.66
CA TYR A 38 11.56 -1.65 14.96
C TYR A 38 11.64 -2.57 13.72
N PHE A 39 11.23 -2.07 12.55
CA PHE A 39 11.25 -2.81 11.29
C PHE A 39 12.67 -3.03 10.72
N ASP A 40 13.69 -2.32 11.22
CA ASP A 40 15.08 -2.59 10.85
C ASP A 40 15.62 -3.83 11.56
N ASN A 41 15.18 -4.07 12.80
CA ASN A 41 15.61 -5.21 13.63
C ASN A 41 14.76 -6.46 13.39
N TYR A 42 13.46 -6.28 13.13
CA TYR A 42 12.50 -7.37 12.92
C TYR A 42 11.75 -7.18 11.59
N PRO A 43 12.46 -7.30 10.44
CA PRO A 43 11.84 -7.12 9.14
C PRO A 43 10.92 -8.29 8.79
N MET A 44 9.83 -7.98 8.08
CA MET A 44 8.93 -9.01 7.54
C MET A 44 9.56 -9.70 6.31
N PRO A 45 9.15 -10.95 5.99
CA PRO A 45 9.76 -11.76 4.92
C PRO A 45 9.96 -11.05 3.58
N LEU A 46 8.92 -10.43 3.00
CA LEU A 46 9.06 -9.73 1.72
C LEU A 46 9.83 -8.43 1.87
N TYR A 47 9.74 -7.78 3.03
CA TYR A 47 10.48 -6.56 3.28
C TYR A 47 12.00 -6.82 3.31
N VAL A 48 12.45 -7.98 3.80
CA VAL A 48 13.86 -8.38 3.72
C VAL A 48 14.33 -8.44 2.27
N LEU A 49 13.55 -9.05 1.38
CA LEU A 49 13.89 -9.15 -0.04
C LEU A 49 13.95 -7.76 -0.69
N ILE A 50 12.96 -6.90 -0.39
CA ILE A 50 12.92 -5.53 -0.89
C ILE A 50 14.13 -4.72 -0.43
N LYS A 51 14.49 -4.81 0.87
CA LYS A 51 15.65 -4.12 1.43
C LYS A 51 16.96 -4.67 0.87
N GLY A 52 17.05 -5.99 0.67
CA GLY A 52 18.23 -6.64 0.08
C GLY A 52 18.52 -6.18 -1.36
N LEU A 53 17.50 -5.89 -2.16
CA LEU A 53 17.67 -5.36 -3.53
C LEU A 53 18.24 -3.93 -3.56
N MET A 54 18.09 -3.17 -2.48
CA MET A 54 18.50 -1.76 -2.39
C MET A 54 19.96 -1.60 -1.93
N GLY A 55 20.50 -2.63 -1.26
CA GLY A 55 21.80 -2.56 -0.60
C GLY A 55 21.84 -1.52 0.52
N GLU A 56 23.05 -1.03 0.83
CA GLU A 56 23.28 -0.03 1.90
C GLU A 56 23.21 1.43 1.41
N HIS A 57 22.73 1.65 0.18
CA HIS A 57 22.71 2.98 -0.43
C HIS A 57 21.51 3.80 0.04
N THR A 58 21.73 4.62 1.06
CA THR A 58 20.70 5.49 1.68
C THR A 58 19.98 6.41 0.68
N LEU A 59 20.68 6.91 -0.34
CA LEU A 59 20.07 7.77 -1.37
C LEU A 59 19.10 6.99 -2.28
N ILE A 60 19.44 5.76 -2.63
CA ILE A 60 18.57 4.88 -3.44
C ILE A 60 17.30 4.56 -2.65
N GLU A 61 17.43 4.24 -1.36
CA GLU A 61 16.28 4.01 -0.49
C GLU A 61 15.29 5.19 -0.50
N LYS A 62 15.81 6.40 -0.34
CA LYS A 62 14.99 7.63 -0.30
C LYS A 62 14.31 7.89 -1.64
N ILE A 63 15.03 7.74 -2.75
CA ILE A 63 14.46 7.95 -4.09
C ILE A 63 13.35 6.93 -4.37
N VAL A 64 13.56 5.65 -4.07
CA VAL A 64 12.53 4.64 -4.33
C VAL A 64 11.31 4.85 -3.42
N ALA A 65 11.50 5.18 -2.15
CA ALA A 65 10.39 5.50 -1.25
C ALA A 65 9.59 6.72 -1.74
N LEU A 66 10.26 7.74 -2.28
CA LEU A 66 9.61 8.91 -2.89
C LEU A 66 8.80 8.51 -4.13
N ILE A 67 9.36 7.71 -5.03
CA ILE A 67 8.68 7.22 -6.24
C ILE A 67 7.41 6.44 -5.86
N ILE A 68 7.50 5.53 -4.88
CA ILE A 68 6.35 4.75 -4.42
C ILE A 68 5.29 5.65 -3.80
N THR A 69 5.69 6.63 -2.98
CA THR A 69 4.76 7.59 -2.37
C THR A 69 4.00 8.37 -3.44
N ILE A 70 4.69 8.86 -4.48
CA ILE A 70 4.07 9.55 -5.61
C ILE A 70 3.15 8.60 -6.39
N ALA A 71 3.60 7.37 -6.67
CA ALA A 71 2.79 6.38 -7.38
C ALA A 71 1.50 6.03 -6.62
N SER A 72 1.58 5.82 -5.30
CA SER A 72 0.43 5.61 -4.42
C SER A 72 -0.53 6.80 -4.44
N ALA A 73 0.01 8.03 -4.38
CA ALA A 73 -0.78 9.26 -4.45
C ALA A 73 -1.53 9.37 -5.79
N LEU A 74 -0.87 9.07 -6.92
CA LEU A 74 -1.49 9.05 -8.24
C LEU A 74 -2.57 7.98 -8.36
N TYR A 75 -2.33 6.79 -7.80
CA TYR A 75 -3.30 5.71 -7.82
C TYR A 75 -4.54 6.04 -6.98
N LEU A 76 -4.38 6.74 -5.85
CA LEU A 76 -5.51 7.28 -5.07
C LEU A 76 -6.36 8.28 -5.86
N ILE A 77 -5.77 9.08 -6.75
CA ILE A 77 -6.54 9.97 -7.65
C ILE A 77 -7.44 9.14 -8.58
N GLN A 78 -6.89 8.07 -9.16
CA GLN A 78 -7.63 7.18 -10.06
C GLN A 78 -8.77 6.49 -9.33
N LEU A 79 -8.51 5.96 -8.13
CA LEU A 79 -9.51 5.31 -7.29
C LEU A 79 -10.68 6.25 -6.94
N ASN A 80 -10.37 7.48 -6.53
CA ASN A 80 -11.41 8.49 -6.25
C ASN A 80 -12.23 8.84 -7.51
N THR A 81 -11.59 8.87 -8.68
CA THR A 81 -12.27 9.15 -9.96
C THR A 81 -13.14 7.99 -10.41
N LYS A 82 -12.70 6.75 -10.20
CA LYS A 82 -13.38 5.52 -10.62
C LYS A 82 -14.66 5.27 -9.80
N HIS A 83 -14.55 5.30 -8.47
CA HIS A 83 -15.66 4.92 -7.58
C HIS A 83 -16.49 6.11 -7.07
N ILE A 84 -16.18 7.34 -7.50
CA ILE A 84 -16.85 8.58 -7.08
C ILE A 84 -17.07 8.60 -5.55
N LEU A 85 -16.01 8.28 -4.79
CA LEU A 85 -16.08 8.26 -3.32
C LEU A 85 -16.52 9.60 -2.76
N ILE A 86 -16.15 10.69 -3.45
CA ILE A 86 -16.54 12.04 -3.10
C ILE A 86 -17.35 12.62 -4.26
N LYS A 87 -18.60 13.01 -3.97
CA LYS A 87 -19.55 13.59 -4.94
C LYS A 87 -19.01 14.85 -5.64
N TYR A 88 -18.00 15.49 -5.05
CA TYR A 88 -17.24 16.59 -5.63
C TYR A 88 -15.83 16.12 -6.00
N ARG A 89 -15.36 16.46 -7.20
CA ARG A 89 -13.96 16.28 -7.61
C ARG A 89 -13.04 17.09 -6.69
N THR A 90 -12.46 16.41 -5.70
CA THR A 90 -11.51 16.98 -4.73
C THR A 90 -10.28 16.10 -4.63
N TYR A 91 -9.11 16.75 -4.57
CA TYR A 91 -7.80 16.10 -4.41
C TYR A 91 -7.30 16.16 -2.98
N LEU A 92 -8.17 16.60 -2.06
CA LEU A 92 -7.86 16.67 -0.65
C LEU A 92 -7.33 15.33 -0.08
N PRO A 93 -7.92 14.15 -0.39
CA PRO A 93 -7.41 12.89 0.15
C PRO A 93 -5.96 12.61 -0.24
N VAL A 94 -5.56 13.02 -1.45
CA VAL A 94 -4.24 12.76 -2.01
C VAL A 94 -3.20 13.72 -1.41
N LEU A 95 -3.56 14.99 -1.23
CA LEU A 95 -2.70 15.95 -0.52
C LEU A 95 -2.49 15.54 0.93
N LEU A 96 -3.57 15.14 1.61
CA LEU A 96 -3.48 14.66 2.99
C LEU A 96 -2.58 13.42 3.06
N TYR A 97 -2.73 12.47 2.13
CA TYR A 97 -1.85 11.31 2.05
C TYR A 97 -0.37 11.72 1.95
N ILE A 98 -0.02 12.63 1.03
CA ILE A 98 1.38 13.09 0.84
C ILE A 98 1.89 13.80 2.10
N ILE A 99 1.09 14.69 2.67
CA ILE A 99 1.48 15.43 3.87
C ILE A 99 1.71 14.45 5.02
N PHE A 100 0.77 13.56 5.32
CA PHE A 100 0.91 12.62 6.44
C PHE A 100 2.06 11.63 6.25
N THR A 101 2.21 11.05 5.05
CA THR A 101 3.32 10.13 4.77
C THR A 101 4.68 10.81 4.79
N SER A 102 4.73 12.10 4.45
CA SER A 102 5.99 12.86 4.36
C SER A 102 6.25 13.75 5.58
N SER A 103 5.37 13.79 6.58
CA SER A 103 5.50 14.70 7.72
C SER A 103 6.67 14.34 8.64
N PHE A 104 7.04 13.06 8.70
CA PHE A 104 8.07 12.58 9.62
C PHE A 104 9.36 12.24 8.87
N ILE A 105 10.36 13.13 8.98
CA ILE A 105 11.64 13.06 8.26
C ILE A 105 12.35 11.70 8.42
N PRO A 106 12.44 11.10 9.63
CA PRO A 106 13.06 9.79 9.79
C PRO A 106 12.40 8.63 9.02
N LEU A 107 11.12 8.77 8.67
CA LEU A 107 10.37 7.78 7.88
C LEU A 107 10.43 8.05 6.37
N GLN A 108 11.04 9.16 5.92
CA GLN A 108 11.31 9.45 4.50
C GLN A 108 12.48 8.63 3.97
N ARG A 109 12.37 7.31 4.08
CA ARG A 109 13.27 6.26 3.59
C ARG A 109 12.42 5.04 3.27
N ILE A 110 13.05 3.94 2.85
CA ILE A 110 12.33 2.68 2.70
C ILE A 110 11.80 2.23 4.05
N ASN A 111 10.49 2.35 4.19
CA ASN A 111 9.76 1.87 5.34
C ASN A 111 8.69 0.87 4.85
N PRO A 112 8.36 -0.13 5.67
CA PRO A 112 7.43 -1.18 5.26
C PRO A 112 6.02 -0.62 4.98
N ALA A 113 5.62 0.46 5.65
CA ALA A 113 4.30 1.08 5.46
C ALA A 113 4.13 1.71 4.07
N VAL A 114 5.15 2.39 3.54
CA VAL A 114 5.17 3.00 2.21
C VAL A 114 5.08 1.92 1.15
N PHE A 115 5.83 0.83 1.29
CA PHE A 115 5.77 -0.32 0.37
C PHE A 115 4.46 -1.12 0.47
N ALA A 116 3.84 -1.19 1.65
CA ALA A 116 2.56 -1.85 1.81
C ALA A 116 1.36 -1.00 1.34
N SER A 117 1.53 0.33 1.28
CA SER A 117 0.44 1.26 0.92
C SER A 117 -0.20 1.03 -0.45
N PRO A 118 0.52 0.73 -1.56
CA PRO A 118 -0.10 0.44 -2.85
C PRO A 118 -1.01 -0.79 -2.79
N PHE A 119 -0.62 -1.82 -2.05
CA PHE A 119 -1.42 -3.04 -1.88
C PHE A 119 -2.73 -2.76 -1.14
N LEU A 120 -2.71 -1.85 -0.17
CA LEU A 120 -3.92 -1.43 0.51
C LEU A 120 -4.86 -0.64 -0.43
N ILE A 121 -4.30 0.23 -1.27
CA ILE A 121 -5.09 0.99 -2.25
C ILE A 121 -5.70 0.03 -3.29
N LEU A 122 -4.92 -0.96 -3.78
CA LEU A 122 -5.40 -2.01 -4.68
C LEU A 122 -6.50 -2.87 -4.03
N ALA A 123 -6.34 -3.22 -2.76
CA ALA A 123 -7.35 -3.95 -2.02
C ALA A 123 -8.65 -3.15 -1.93
N THR A 124 -8.54 -1.86 -1.59
CA THR A 124 -9.69 -0.95 -1.49
C THR A 124 -10.39 -0.77 -2.84
N ASP A 125 -9.63 -0.62 -3.93
CA ASP A 125 -10.18 -0.53 -5.29
C ASP A 125 -11.02 -1.76 -5.65
N ASN A 126 -10.53 -2.96 -5.30
CA ASN A 126 -11.26 -4.20 -5.55
C ASN A 126 -12.49 -4.34 -4.65
N LEU A 127 -12.40 -3.99 -3.37
CA LEU A 127 -13.57 -4.00 -2.47
C LEU A 127 -14.67 -3.08 -2.98
N LEU A 128 -14.33 -1.87 -3.43
CA LEU A 128 -15.30 -0.93 -4.01
C LEU A 128 -15.86 -1.45 -5.34
N SER A 129 -15.01 -2.01 -6.20
CA SER A 129 -15.45 -2.60 -7.49
C SER A 129 -16.42 -3.76 -7.30
N SER A 130 -16.32 -4.51 -6.19
CA SER A 130 -17.25 -5.61 -5.89
C SER A 130 -18.71 -5.15 -5.73
N TYR A 131 -18.93 -3.87 -5.40
CA TYR A 131 -20.26 -3.26 -5.30
C TYR A 131 -20.93 -3.04 -6.65
N GLU A 132 -20.15 -2.82 -7.71
CA GLU A 132 -20.65 -2.45 -9.05
C GLU A 132 -21.19 -3.64 -9.86
N GLY A 133 -21.25 -4.84 -9.26
CA GLY A 133 -22.14 -5.92 -9.69
C GLY A 133 -21.59 -6.91 -10.73
N LYS A 134 -20.32 -6.80 -11.15
CA LYS A 134 -19.67 -7.80 -12.02
C LYS A 134 -18.64 -8.58 -11.23
N ASN A 135 -18.75 -9.91 -11.21
CA ASN A 135 -17.77 -10.84 -10.61
C ASN A 135 -17.31 -10.47 -9.18
N SER A 136 -18.25 -10.27 -8.26
CA SER A 136 -17.94 -9.88 -6.87
C SER A 136 -16.97 -10.84 -6.17
N LEU A 137 -17.05 -12.15 -6.45
CA LEU A 137 -16.11 -13.15 -5.90
C LEU A 137 -14.66 -12.90 -6.32
N ASP A 138 -14.39 -12.58 -7.59
CA ASP A 138 -13.02 -12.30 -8.07
C ASP A 138 -12.45 -11.06 -7.37
N HIS A 139 -13.28 -10.02 -7.21
CA HIS A 139 -12.89 -8.81 -6.51
C HIS A 139 -12.59 -9.05 -5.02
N PHE A 140 -13.40 -9.83 -4.30
CA PHE A 140 -13.09 -10.19 -2.90
C PHE A 140 -11.81 -11.01 -2.78
N PHE A 141 -11.59 -11.95 -3.69
CA PHE A 141 -10.35 -12.74 -3.71
C PHE A 141 -9.13 -11.83 -3.88
N ARG A 142 -9.16 -10.97 -4.91
CA ARG A 142 -8.06 -10.03 -5.21
C ARG A 142 -7.82 -9.06 -4.06
N ALA A 143 -8.87 -8.53 -3.45
CA ALA A 143 -8.74 -7.63 -2.32
C ALA A 143 -8.01 -8.29 -1.15
N SER A 144 -8.47 -9.47 -0.72
CA SER A 144 -7.84 -10.21 0.36
C SER A 144 -6.44 -10.71 0.02
N PHE A 145 -6.20 -11.05 -1.26
CA PHE A 145 -4.88 -11.43 -1.76
C PHE A 145 -3.87 -10.28 -1.66
N TYR A 146 -4.27 -9.07 -2.06
CA TYR A 146 -3.41 -7.89 -1.90
C TYR A 146 -3.16 -7.56 -0.42
N ILE A 147 -4.16 -7.72 0.46
CA ILE A 147 -3.97 -7.59 1.91
C ILE A 147 -2.95 -8.63 2.42
N GLY A 148 -3.04 -9.88 1.94
CA GLY A 148 -2.10 -10.94 2.27
C GLY A 148 -0.66 -10.59 1.87
N ILE A 149 -0.43 -10.18 0.62
CA ILE A 149 0.90 -9.75 0.15
C ILE A 149 1.41 -8.57 0.98
N GLY A 150 0.58 -7.55 1.16
CA GLY A 150 0.96 -6.36 1.90
C GLY A 150 1.27 -6.66 3.38
N SER A 151 0.60 -7.64 3.98
CA SER A 151 0.88 -8.08 5.35
C SER A 151 2.25 -8.76 5.52
N MET A 152 2.77 -9.38 4.45
CA MET A 152 4.12 -9.95 4.42
C MET A 152 5.22 -8.89 4.23
N ILE A 153 4.84 -7.65 3.93
CA ILE A 153 5.73 -6.47 3.92
C ILE A 153 5.58 -5.72 5.25
N TYR A 154 4.33 -5.54 5.70
CA TYR A 154 3.97 -4.81 6.90
C TYR A 154 2.81 -5.51 7.61
N LEU A 155 3.11 -6.26 8.66
CA LEU A 155 2.12 -7.08 9.39
C LEU A 155 0.84 -6.34 9.80
N PRO A 156 0.87 -5.06 10.24
CA PRO A 156 -0.37 -4.36 10.58
C PRO A 156 -1.37 -4.26 9.42
N LEU A 157 -0.94 -4.44 8.17
CA LEU A 157 -1.85 -4.53 7.03
C LEU A 157 -2.81 -5.73 7.13
N ALA A 158 -2.43 -6.80 7.83
CA ALA A 158 -3.29 -7.97 8.04
C ALA A 158 -4.61 -7.60 8.73
N ALA A 159 -4.62 -6.56 9.58
CA ALA A 159 -5.84 -6.11 10.25
C ALA A 159 -6.92 -5.63 9.26
N PHE A 160 -6.54 -5.20 8.05
CA PHE A 160 -7.49 -4.80 7.01
C PHE A 160 -8.29 -5.97 6.42
N ILE A 161 -7.97 -7.22 6.74
CA ILE A 161 -8.84 -8.36 6.42
C ILE A 161 -10.20 -8.23 7.11
N ILE A 162 -10.24 -7.59 8.29
CA ILE A 162 -11.49 -7.29 8.99
C ILE A 162 -12.33 -6.33 8.15
N LEU A 163 -11.70 -5.36 7.49
CA LEU A 163 -12.40 -4.43 6.60
C LEU A 163 -12.97 -5.14 5.37
N ALA A 164 -12.24 -6.10 4.80
CA ALA A 164 -12.77 -6.96 3.74
C ALA A 164 -13.98 -7.79 4.23
N SER A 165 -13.91 -8.36 5.44
CA SER A 165 -15.05 -9.09 6.03
C SER A 165 -16.26 -8.19 6.31
N ILE A 166 -16.04 -6.97 6.82
CA ILE A 166 -17.10 -5.98 7.04
C ILE A 166 -17.76 -5.62 5.70
N SER A 167 -16.99 -5.49 4.62
CA SER A 167 -17.54 -5.19 3.31
C SER A 167 -18.50 -6.27 2.80
N LEU A 168 -18.26 -7.55 3.09
CA LEU A 168 -19.21 -8.63 2.77
C LEU A 168 -20.57 -8.44 3.44
N ILE A 169 -20.55 -8.03 4.72
CA ILE A 169 -21.75 -7.79 5.52
C ILE A 169 -22.51 -6.58 4.98
N ILE A 170 -21.83 -5.47 4.74
CA ILE A 170 -22.44 -4.23 4.24
C ILE A 170 -23.08 -4.46 2.86
N LEU A 171 -22.40 -5.22 2.00
CA LEU A 171 -22.89 -5.52 0.65
C LEU A 171 -23.94 -6.63 0.61
N ASN A 172 -24.38 -7.12 1.78
CA ASN A 172 -25.30 -8.24 1.93
C ASN A 172 -24.89 -9.47 1.10
N ASN A 173 -23.59 -9.65 0.91
CA ASN A 173 -23.00 -10.73 0.11
C ASN A 173 -22.39 -11.79 1.05
N THR A 174 -23.19 -12.23 2.02
CA THR A 174 -22.76 -13.03 3.18
C THR A 174 -22.83 -14.54 2.93
N GLY A 175 -22.82 -14.97 1.66
CA GLY A 175 -22.76 -16.39 1.35
C GLY A 175 -21.47 -17.03 1.88
N ILE A 176 -21.55 -18.30 2.28
CA ILE A 176 -20.40 -19.04 2.83
C ILE A 176 -19.21 -19.06 1.86
N ARG A 177 -19.47 -19.07 0.55
CA ARG A 177 -18.45 -19.07 -0.51
C ARG A 177 -17.61 -17.79 -0.46
N GLN A 178 -18.22 -16.65 -0.20
CA GLN A 178 -17.58 -15.34 -0.15
C GLN A 178 -16.62 -15.25 1.04
N TRP A 179 -17.04 -15.77 2.20
CA TRP A 179 -16.18 -15.90 3.38
C TRP A 179 -14.94 -16.76 3.09
N PHE A 180 -15.13 -17.92 2.46
CA PHE A 180 -14.01 -18.75 2.04
C PHE A 180 -13.10 -18.04 1.05
N VAL A 181 -13.64 -17.29 0.10
CA VAL A 181 -12.85 -16.52 -0.86
C VAL A 181 -11.98 -15.46 -0.18
N VAL A 182 -12.53 -14.72 0.79
CA VAL A 182 -11.76 -13.75 1.58
C VAL A 182 -10.65 -14.42 2.38
N LEU A 183 -10.95 -15.55 3.04
CA LEU A 183 -9.97 -16.32 3.81
C LEU A 183 -8.86 -16.90 2.92
N PHE A 184 -9.21 -17.59 1.84
CA PHE A 184 -8.24 -18.18 0.93
C PHE A 184 -7.43 -17.12 0.21
N GLY A 185 -8.03 -16.00 -0.19
CA GLY A 185 -7.31 -14.87 -0.77
C GLY A 185 -6.20 -14.39 0.16
N PHE A 186 -6.50 -14.18 1.44
CA PHE A 186 -5.50 -13.75 2.43
C PHE A 186 -4.43 -14.80 2.74
N ILE A 187 -4.82 -16.07 2.88
CA ILE A 187 -3.91 -17.15 3.24
C ILE A 187 -2.97 -17.50 2.08
N THR A 188 -3.39 -17.32 0.83
CA THR A 188 -2.63 -17.76 -0.36
C THR A 188 -1.19 -17.23 -0.39
N PRO A 189 -0.91 -15.91 -0.25
CA PRO A 189 0.45 -15.40 -0.19
C PRO A 189 1.28 -16.01 0.96
N TRP A 190 0.69 -16.12 2.14
CA TRP A 190 1.35 -16.71 3.31
C TRP A 190 1.66 -18.19 3.13
N PHE A 191 0.77 -18.93 2.46
CA PHE A 191 0.96 -20.34 2.15
C PHE A 191 2.16 -20.56 1.22
N PHE A 192 2.29 -19.73 0.17
CA PHE A 192 3.48 -19.76 -0.70
C PHE A 192 4.75 -19.40 0.04
N ALA A 193 4.70 -18.39 0.93
CA ALA A 193 5.83 -18.03 1.78
C ALA A 193 6.26 -19.21 2.66
N PHE A 194 5.28 -19.86 3.31
CA PHE A 194 5.51 -21.00 4.18
C PHE A 194 6.18 -22.16 3.42
N ILE A 195 5.68 -22.50 2.23
CA ILE A 195 6.30 -23.52 1.37
C ILE A 195 7.74 -23.16 1.04
N TYR A 196 7.99 -21.91 0.60
CA TYR A 196 9.33 -21.46 0.25
C TYR A 196 10.31 -21.60 1.43
N TYR A 197 9.91 -21.12 2.61
CA TYR A 197 10.73 -21.25 3.81
C TYR A 197 10.91 -22.72 4.22
N PHE A 198 9.88 -23.55 4.19
CA PHE A 198 9.99 -24.95 4.57
C PHE A 198 10.94 -25.75 3.65
N VAL A 199 10.85 -25.53 2.34
CA VAL A 199 11.69 -26.23 1.36
C VAL A 199 13.14 -25.76 1.42
N TRP A 200 13.37 -24.44 1.49
CA TRP A 200 14.73 -23.90 1.45
C TRP A 200 15.46 -23.97 2.80
N HIS A 201 14.75 -23.78 3.92
CA HIS A 201 15.33 -23.88 5.26
C HIS A 201 15.82 -25.30 5.59
N ASN A 202 15.16 -26.33 5.06
CA ASN A 202 15.56 -27.72 5.26
C ASN A 202 16.72 -28.15 4.33
N SER A 203 17.08 -27.33 3.32
CA SER A 203 18.20 -27.62 2.41
C SER A 203 19.57 -27.28 3.01
N SER A 204 19.63 -26.40 4.02
CA SER A 204 20.88 -26.05 4.73
C SER A 204 21.33 -27.08 5.79
N GLY A 205 20.57 -28.17 5.98
CA GLY A 205 20.93 -29.29 6.88
C GLY A 205 21.44 -30.54 6.16
N MET A 206 21.65 -30.49 4.83
CA MET A 206 22.15 -31.59 4.01
C MET A 206 23.19 -31.09 2.98
N LEU A 207 24.21 -30.37 3.44
CA LEU A 207 25.51 -30.20 2.78
C LEU A 207 26.57 -30.01 3.87
#